data_AF-R7IAM7-F1
#
_entry.id   AF-R7IAM7-F1
#
_cell.length_a   1.000
_cell.length_b   1.000
_cell.length_c   1.000
_cell.angle_alpha   90.00
_cell.angle_beta   90.00
_cell.angle_gamma   90.00
#
_symmetry.space_group_name_H-M   'P 1'
#
loop_
_entity.id
_entity.type
_entity.pdbx_description
1 polymer ?
#
loop_
_entity_poly.entity_id
_entity_poly.type
_entity_poly.pdbx_seq_one_letter_code
_entity_poly.pdbx_strand_id
1 'polypeptide(L)'
;MERFCREDVRDLSLTQAFYKLLDENKEYWCSLSTLYRLFRARGFNARRAPPTREARLRSRPTTYTAEKPNEVWTWDIDYLRSSTYMGRSYYAYVSVGVYSRMVCESQGGRR
;
A
#
# COMPACT_ATOMS: atom_id res chain seq x y z
N MET A 1 -16.05 -15.70 -23.45
CA MET A 1 -14.59 -15.52 -23.27
C MET A 1 -13.93 -15.06 -24.55
N GLU A 2 -14.16 -15.74 -25.68
CA GLU A 2 -13.63 -15.30 -27.00
C GLU A 2 -13.90 -13.84 -27.32
N ARG A 3 -15.08 -13.32 -26.96
CA ARG A 3 -15.41 -11.89 -27.13
C ARG A 3 -14.44 -10.94 -26.43
N PHE A 4 -13.96 -11.31 -25.23
CA PHE A 4 -13.02 -10.51 -24.43
C PHE A 4 -11.55 -10.72 -24.85
N CYS A 5 -11.29 -11.61 -25.81
CA CYS A 5 -9.96 -11.88 -26.37
C CYS A 5 -9.78 -11.31 -27.79
N ARG A 6 -10.78 -10.57 -28.31
CA ARG A 6 -10.73 -9.89 -29.61
C ARG A 6 -9.89 -8.62 -29.55
N GLU A 7 -9.36 -8.21 -30.69
CA GLU A 7 -8.40 -7.11 -30.84
C GLU A 7 -8.90 -5.78 -30.26
N ASP A 8 -10.21 -5.54 -30.30
CA ASP A 8 -10.85 -4.32 -29.81
C ASP A 8 -10.80 -4.13 -28.28
N VAL A 9 -10.63 -5.23 -27.53
CA VAL A 9 -10.69 -5.25 -26.05
C VAL A 9 -9.58 -6.06 -25.38
N ARG A 10 -8.74 -6.78 -26.13
CA ARG A 10 -7.70 -7.70 -25.61
C ARG A 10 -6.71 -6.98 -24.68
N ASP A 11 -6.30 -5.77 -25.03
CA ASP A 11 -5.29 -5.02 -24.28
C ASP A 11 -5.86 -4.25 -23.07
N LEU A 12 -7.18 -4.22 -22.93
CA LEU A 12 -7.84 -3.51 -21.85
C LEU A 12 -7.92 -4.34 -20.57
N SER A 13 -7.93 -3.67 -19.42
CA SER A 13 -8.30 -4.34 -18.15
C SER A 13 -9.70 -4.94 -18.26
N LEU A 14 -10.00 -5.99 -17.48
CA LEU A 14 -11.33 -6.66 -17.53
C LEU A 14 -12.47 -5.67 -17.26
N THR A 15 -12.24 -4.72 -16.37
CA THR A 15 -13.19 -3.64 -16.07
C THR A 15 -13.37 -2.70 -17.27
N GLN A 16 -12.28 -2.25 -17.90
CA GLN A 16 -12.35 -1.39 -19.09
C GLN A 16 -13.02 -2.11 -20.27
N ALA A 17 -12.67 -3.37 -20.53
CA ALA A 17 -13.30 -4.18 -21.56
C ALA A 17 -14.81 -4.34 -21.30
N PHE A 18 -15.21 -4.56 -20.05
CA PHE A 18 -16.62 -4.66 -19.68
C PHE A 18 -17.40 -3.37 -19.99
N TYR A 19 -16.91 -2.20 -19.55
CA TYR A 19 -17.61 -0.94 -19.81
C TYR A 19 -17.59 -0.55 -21.29
N LYS A 20 -16.48 -0.78 -21.99
CA LYS A 20 -16.39 -0.54 -23.43
C LYS A 20 -17.42 -1.35 -24.22
N LEU A 21 -17.56 -2.64 -23.91
CA LEU A 21 -18.56 -3.51 -24.56
C LEU A 21 -19.99 -3.10 -24.22
N LEU A 22 -20.22 -2.62 -23.01
CA LEU A 22 -21.54 -2.17 -22.58
C LEU A 22 -21.94 -0.86 -23.27
N ASP A 23 -21.03 0.10 -23.35
CA ASP A 23 -21.32 1.45 -23.83
C ASP A 23 -21.26 1.55 -25.36
N GLU A 24 -20.17 1.07 -25.97
CA GLU A 24 -19.94 1.21 -27.42
C GLU A 24 -20.68 0.12 -28.21
N ASN A 25 -20.61 -1.12 -27.74
CA ASN A 25 -21.16 -2.27 -28.47
C ASN A 25 -22.57 -2.66 -28.02
N LYS A 26 -23.09 -2.08 -26.92
CA LYS A 26 -24.38 -2.45 -26.30
C LYS A 26 -24.50 -3.94 -26.00
N GLU A 27 -23.38 -4.61 -25.73
CA GLU A 27 -23.29 -6.05 -25.48
C GLU A 27 -23.21 -6.32 -23.97
N TYR A 28 -24.30 -6.83 -23.38
CA TYR A 28 -24.30 -7.27 -21.99
C TYR A 28 -24.30 -8.80 -21.90
N TRP A 29 -23.21 -9.36 -21.37
CA TRP A 29 -23.04 -10.82 -21.24
C TRP A 29 -23.32 -11.33 -19.82
N CYS A 30 -22.85 -10.61 -18.79
CA CYS A 30 -23.02 -10.99 -17.38
C CYS A 30 -22.62 -9.81 -16.47
N SER A 31 -22.83 -9.94 -15.15
CA SER A 31 -22.28 -8.98 -14.20
C SER A 31 -20.75 -9.01 -14.18
N LEU A 32 -20.13 -7.86 -13.88
CA LEU A 32 -18.67 -7.74 -13.74
C LEU A 32 -18.10 -8.76 -12.72
N SER A 33 -18.82 -8.99 -11.62
CA SER A 33 -18.45 -9.99 -10.61
C SER A 33 -18.43 -11.41 -11.16
N THR A 34 -19.38 -11.76 -12.03
CA THR A 34 -19.44 -13.06 -12.71
C THR A 34 -18.31 -13.22 -13.71
N LEU A 35 -18.00 -12.16 -14.46
CA LEU A 35 -16.86 -12.11 -15.37
C LEU A 35 -15.55 -12.40 -14.63
N TYR A 36 -15.27 -11.69 -13.53
CA TYR A 36 -14.07 -11.93 -12.71
C TYR A 36 -14.02 -13.34 -12.11
N ARG A 37 -15.15 -13.96 -11.76
CA ARG A 37 -15.17 -15.36 -11.29
C ARG A 37 -14.75 -16.32 -12.41
N LEU A 38 -15.31 -16.16 -13.61
CA LEU A 38 -14.98 -16.98 -14.78
C LEU A 38 -13.51 -16.83 -15.21
N PHE A 39 -12.99 -15.60 -15.23
CA PHE A 39 -11.59 -15.32 -15.57
C PHE A 39 -10.61 -15.86 -14.51
N ARG A 40 -10.98 -15.81 -13.23
CA ARG A 40 -10.20 -16.43 -12.15
C ARG A 40 -10.19 -17.95 -12.24
N ALA A 41 -11.34 -18.57 -12.48
CA ALA A 41 -11.46 -20.03 -12.61
C ALA A 41 -10.62 -20.61 -13.76
N ARG A 42 -10.38 -19.81 -14.80
CA ARG A 42 -9.57 -20.21 -15.97
C ARG A 42 -8.11 -19.73 -15.93
N GLY A 43 -7.68 -19.06 -14.86
CA GLY A 43 -6.30 -18.57 -14.73
C GLY A 43 -5.92 -17.39 -15.63
N PHE A 44 -6.89 -16.75 -16.31
CA PHE A 44 -6.63 -15.61 -17.21
C PHE A 44 -6.48 -14.26 -16.49
N ASN A 45 -6.55 -14.23 -15.16
CA ASN A 45 -6.36 -13.01 -14.36
C ASN A 45 -4.90 -12.82 -13.92
N ALA A 46 -3.95 -13.43 -14.63
CA ALA A 46 -2.53 -13.23 -14.40
C ALA A 46 -2.14 -11.77 -14.70
N ARG A 47 -1.15 -11.27 -13.97
CA ARG A 47 -0.61 -9.93 -14.17
C ARG A 47 -0.04 -9.83 -15.60
N ARG A 48 -0.65 -8.99 -16.45
CA ARG A 48 -0.25 -8.81 -17.85
C ARG A 48 1.04 -8.01 -18.03
N ALA A 49 1.29 -7.06 -17.13
CA ALA A 49 2.51 -6.27 -17.14
C ALA A 49 3.62 -6.95 -16.31
N PRO A 50 4.88 -6.91 -16.78
CA PRO A 50 6.00 -7.29 -15.94
C PRO A 50 5.97 -6.52 -14.61
N PRO A 51 6.53 -7.08 -13.53
CA PRO A 51 6.82 -6.31 -12.33
C PRO A 51 7.60 -5.04 -12.70
N THR A 52 6.98 -3.87 -12.58
CA THR A 52 7.63 -2.57 -12.80
C THR A 52 8.80 -2.35 -11.83
N ARG A 53 8.81 -3.11 -10.73
CA ARG A 53 9.89 -3.15 -9.77
C ARG A 53 10.15 -4.59 -9.39
N GLU A 54 11.42 -4.96 -9.37
CA GLU A 54 11.87 -6.22 -8.79
C GLU A 54 11.39 -6.30 -7.33
N ALA A 55 11.02 -7.51 -6.90
CA ALA A 55 10.71 -7.77 -5.51
C ALA A 55 11.97 -7.49 -4.69
N ARG A 56 11.98 -6.36 -3.95
CA ARG A 56 13.08 -6.04 -3.06
C ARG A 56 13.12 -7.08 -1.96
N LEU A 57 14.08 -8.00 -2.04
CA LEU A 57 14.41 -8.92 -0.96
C LEU A 57 14.85 -8.08 0.23
N ARG A 58 13.96 -7.88 1.20
CA ARG A 58 14.31 -7.26 2.47
C ARG A 58 14.95 -8.33 3.33
N SER A 59 16.25 -8.20 3.60
CA SER A 59 16.87 -8.93 4.71
C SER A 59 16.16 -8.56 6.00
N ARG A 60 16.11 -9.52 6.94
CA ARG A 60 15.62 -9.23 8.29
C ARG A 60 16.48 -8.10 8.87
N PRO A 61 15.88 -7.05 9.44
CA PRO A 61 16.65 -5.97 10.05
C PRO A 61 17.51 -6.53 11.18
N THR A 62 18.77 -6.09 11.25
CA THR A 62 19.65 -6.36 12.40
C THR A 62 18.93 -5.86 13.66
N THR A 63 18.64 -6.78 14.56
CA THR A 63 17.94 -6.46 15.82
C THR A 63 19.01 -6.20 16.88
N TYR A 64 18.95 -5.05 17.54
CA TYR A 64 19.79 -4.73 18.69
C TYR A 64 19.03 -5.08 19.98
N THR A 65 19.72 -5.69 20.93
CA THR A 65 19.21 -5.98 22.27
C THR A 65 20.00 -5.15 23.26
N ALA A 66 19.32 -4.55 24.24
CA ALA A 66 19.97 -3.86 25.36
C ALA A 66 19.90 -4.76 26.59
N GLU A 67 21.04 -5.05 27.21
CA GLU A 67 21.15 -5.79 28.46
C GLU A 67 21.30 -4.83 29.65
N LYS A 68 21.68 -3.57 29.40
CA LYS A 68 21.86 -2.53 30.43
C LYS A 68 21.17 -1.21 30.04
N PRO A 69 20.83 -0.35 31.02
CA PRO A 69 20.41 1.02 30.74
C PRO A 69 21.46 1.77 29.91
N ASN A 70 21.03 2.64 29.00
CA ASN A 70 21.86 3.51 28.14
C ASN A 70 22.69 2.81 27.05
N GLU A 71 22.46 1.53 26.77
CA GLU A 71 23.18 0.78 25.71
C GLU A 71 22.60 1.00 24.31
N VAL A 72 21.26 0.97 24.19
CA VAL A 72 20.55 1.18 22.93
C VAL A 72 19.46 2.22 23.13
N TRP A 73 19.48 3.22 22.25
CA TRP A 73 18.52 4.31 22.20
C TRP A 73 17.67 4.16 20.95
N THR A 74 16.35 4.30 21.10
CA THR A 74 15.43 4.41 19.96
C THR A 74 14.83 5.81 19.97
N TRP A 75 14.58 6.34 18.80
CA TRP A 75 13.89 7.62 18.64
C TRP A 75 12.61 7.38 17.85
N ASP A 76 11.56 8.10 18.20
CA ASP A 76 10.29 8.09 17.48
C ASP A 76 9.89 9.54 17.14
N ILE A 77 9.27 9.71 15.97
CA ILE A 77 8.74 11.01 15.51
C ILE A 77 7.26 10.84 15.25
N ASP A 78 6.46 11.39 16.15
CA ASP A 78 5.02 11.40 16.05
C ASP A 78 4.50 12.74 15.52
N TYR A 79 3.49 12.66 14.64
CA TYR A 79 2.83 13.82 14.07
C TYR A 79 1.59 14.20 14.88
N LEU A 80 1.70 15.25 15.67
CA LEU A 80 0.60 15.75 16.48
C LEU A 80 -0.18 16.80 15.68
N ARG A 81 -1.44 16.49 15.35
CA ARG A 81 -2.33 17.46 14.72
C ARG A 81 -2.67 18.57 15.72
N SER A 82 -2.60 19.82 15.27
CA SER A 82 -3.10 20.94 16.09
C SER A 82 -4.62 20.83 16.23
N SER A 83 -5.12 20.87 17.47
CA SER A 83 -6.56 20.92 17.74
C SER A 83 -7.20 22.24 17.35
N THR A 84 -6.40 23.32 17.27
CA THR A 84 -6.89 24.70 17.14
C THR A 84 -6.73 25.25 15.73
N TYR A 85 -5.75 24.77 14.94
CA TYR A 85 -5.43 25.34 13.63
C TYR A 85 -5.42 24.28 12.53
N MET A 86 -6.32 24.42 11.55
CA MET A 86 -6.31 23.59 10.34
C MET A 86 -5.06 23.87 9.51
N GLY A 87 -4.30 22.83 9.17
CA GLY A 87 -3.07 22.94 8.38
C GLY A 87 -1.77 23.15 9.18
N ARG A 88 -1.83 23.21 10.52
CA ARG A 88 -0.63 23.21 11.37
C ARG A 88 -0.48 21.87 12.09
N SER A 89 0.75 21.43 12.23
CA SER A 89 1.04 20.20 12.95
C SER A 89 2.41 20.29 13.60
N TYR A 90 2.51 19.65 14.76
CA TYR A 90 3.70 19.65 15.59
C TYR A 90 4.40 18.31 15.44
N TYR A 91 5.72 18.35 15.45
CA TYR A 91 6.56 17.17 15.50
C TYR A 91 7.00 16.97 16.93
N ALA A 92 6.61 15.84 17.52
CA ALA A 92 7.17 15.42 18.79
C ALA A 92 8.41 14.58 18.51
N TYR A 93 9.58 15.04 18.95
CA TYR A 93 10.80 14.24 18.94
C TYR A 93 10.93 13.57 20.30
N VAL A 94 10.94 12.24 20.32
CA VAL A 94 11.03 11.46 21.57
C VAL A 94 12.21 10.50 21.48
N SER A 95 13.11 10.58 22.47
CA SER A 95 14.22 9.64 22.66
C SER A 95 13.88 8.68 23.81
N VAL A 96 13.84 7.38 23.54
CA VAL A 96 13.46 6.32 24.49
C VAL A 96 14.60 5.31 24.65
N GLY A 97 14.90 4.95 25.90
CA GLY A 97 15.82 3.86 26.20
C GLY A 97 15.17 2.49 25.94
N VAL A 98 15.81 1.61 25.16
CA VAL A 98 15.25 0.29 24.80
C VAL A 98 15.13 -0.64 26.03
N TYR A 99 16.06 -0.55 26.96
CA TYR A 99 16.10 -1.38 28.18
C TYR A 99 15.00 -1.00 29.19
N SER A 100 14.88 0.28 29.53
CA SER A 100 13.99 0.77 30.60
C SER A 100 12.61 1.21 30.12
N ARG A 101 12.43 1.40 28.80
CA ARG A 101 11.24 2.01 28.18
C ARG A 101 10.93 3.41 28.70
N MET A 102 11.88 4.06 29.37
CA MET A 102 11.74 5.44 29.83
C MET A 102 12.10 6.42 28.72
N VAL A 103 11.31 7.50 28.64
CA VAL A 103 11.62 8.66 27.79
C VAL A 103 12.72 9.44 28.48
N CYS A 104 13.82 9.68 27.76
CA CYS A 104 14.96 10.40 28.31
C CYS A 104 15.01 11.86 27.86
N GLU A 105 14.46 12.16 26.68
CA GLU A 105 14.35 13.52 26.20
C GLU A 105 13.14 13.65 25.26
N SER A 106 12.38 14.72 25.43
CA SER A 106 11.32 15.11 24.49
C SER A 106 11.47 16.58 24.14
N GLN A 107 11.70 16.88 22.86
CA GLN A 107 11.85 18.24 22.36
C GLN A 107 10.64 18.57 21.45
N GLY A 108 9.90 19.62 21.81
CA GLY A 108 8.78 20.13 21.02
C GLY A 108 9.20 21.33 20.18
N GLY A 109 9.43 21.12 18.88
CA GLY A 109 9.80 22.19 17.95
C GLY A 109 8.59 22.76 17.21
N ARG A 110 8.48 24.09 17.14
CA ARG A 110 7.55 24.79 16.24
C ARG A 110 8.28 25.18 14.94
N ARG A 111 7.58 25.11 13.82
CA ARG A 111 7.88 25.95 12.64
C ARG A 111 6.88 27.09 12.60
#